data_AF-A0A8S2V2B6-F1
#
_entry.id   AF-A0A8S2V2B6-F1
#
_cell.length_a   1.000
_cell.length_b   1.000
_cell.length_c   1.000
_cell.angle_alpha   90.00
_cell.angle_beta   90.00
_cell.angle_gamma   90.00
#
_symmetry.space_group_name_H-M   'P 1'
#
loop_
_entity.id
_entity.type
_entity.pdbx_description
1 polymer ?
#
loop_
_entity_poly.entity_id
_entity_poly.type
_entity_poly.pdbx_seq_one_letter_code
_entity_poly.pdbx_strand_id
1 'polypeptide(L)'
;NPSSQRSQPQVGDRHQIDDVDSNNTETTIITSRDADVAATTTGTAVTTDVSTVDELGRLAPNWQMFTADNGRVFYIDHVNKRTTWIDPRTGKPTLLPAVQTELSQNGPLPANWEIRTLTDGRVYYIDHLSKTTTWTDPRIAGPAVPYSRDYEAKYRLFRRNLSRPRTNAGNQIDVHVNRKDIMETSFRTIMSVRDAEVLKTRLWIIFDGERGLDYGGVSREWFLLLSREIFNPYYGLFEYSTIDNYTLQINPLSGIFNEEHIKYFRFIGRIIGMAIYHGKLLEAFFIRPFYKMLLSKSITLADMESVDREYYQSLKYILDNDPAELDLYFVVSEEVLGDLREHELKTDGQNIQLTEQNKQEYIELVIKYRFIQRIVTQMNAIKQGFQDILPLDSIKMFDEKEVELLISGLGEINVNDWRTYAIYKGGYTPENAVIQWFWK
;
A
#
# COMPACT_ATOMS: atom_id res chain seq x y z
N ASN A 1 -0.13 4.40 70.89
CA ASN A 1 -1.21 3.46 71.24
C ASN A 1 -2.33 3.57 70.22
N PRO A 2 -2.70 2.49 69.52
CA PRO A 2 -1.80 1.52 68.88
C PRO A 2 -2.26 1.07 67.46
N SER A 3 -1.44 0.21 66.85
CA SER A 3 -1.79 -1.03 66.08
C SER A 3 -2.48 -0.89 64.71
N SER A 4 -2.10 -1.56 63.61
CA SER A 4 -1.25 -2.74 63.31
C SER A 4 -0.91 -2.69 61.80
N GLN A 5 0.32 -2.88 61.32
CA GLN A 5 1.07 -4.12 61.07
C GLN A 5 0.40 -5.20 60.20
N ARG A 6 1.25 -5.76 59.31
CA ARG A 6 1.23 -7.04 58.57
C ARG A 6 0.58 -7.05 57.18
N SER A 7 1.12 -7.72 56.15
CA SER A 7 2.46 -8.23 55.81
C SER A 7 2.35 -8.87 54.42
N GLN A 8 3.44 -8.85 53.65
CA GLN A 8 3.63 -9.69 52.45
C GLN A 8 3.51 -11.20 52.77
N PRO A 9 3.44 -12.03 51.72
CA PRO A 9 4.46 -13.07 51.60
C PRO A 9 5.12 -13.13 50.21
N GLN A 10 6.44 -13.33 50.24
CA GLN A 10 7.24 -13.99 49.20
C GLN A 10 7.41 -15.48 49.53
N VAL A 11 7.98 -16.23 48.56
CA VAL A 11 8.60 -17.58 48.52
C VAL A 11 7.91 -18.36 47.39
N GLY A 12 8.56 -18.64 46.25
CA GLY A 12 9.66 -19.61 46.04
C GLY A 12 9.03 -20.91 45.48
N ASP A 13 9.57 -21.73 44.59
CA ASP A 13 10.87 -21.89 43.95
C ASP A 13 10.66 -22.98 42.86
N ARG A 14 11.49 -22.98 41.80
CA ARG A 14 11.85 -24.07 40.84
C ARG A 14 10.89 -25.24 40.52
N HIS A 15 10.81 -25.62 39.23
CA HIS A 15 11.20 -26.97 38.73
C HIS A 15 11.42 -26.96 37.19
N GLN A 16 12.45 -27.69 36.77
CA GLN A 16 13.00 -27.89 35.43
C GLN A 16 13.12 -29.40 35.27
N ILE A 17 12.53 -30.05 34.23
CA ILE A 17 12.86 -31.41 33.77
C ILE A 17 12.54 -31.55 32.26
N ASP A 18 13.62 -31.69 31.49
CA ASP A 18 13.99 -32.66 30.44
C ASP A 18 13.17 -32.99 29.16
N ASP A 19 13.94 -32.87 28.08
CA ASP A 19 14.00 -33.52 26.76
C ASP A 19 13.34 -34.91 26.55
N VAL A 20 12.78 -35.11 25.35
CA VAL A 20 12.89 -36.38 24.58
C VAL A 20 12.89 -36.11 23.06
N ASP A 21 14.01 -36.47 22.42
CA ASP A 21 14.23 -36.68 20.98
C ASP A 21 13.40 -37.85 20.41
N SER A 22 13.08 -37.84 19.10
CA SER A 22 13.20 -39.03 18.22
C SER A 22 12.99 -38.74 16.72
N ASN A 23 13.95 -39.21 15.93
CA ASN A 23 14.05 -39.29 14.47
C ASN A 23 12.96 -40.16 13.80
N ASN A 24 12.74 -40.01 12.48
CA ASN A 24 13.39 -40.81 11.40
C ASN A 24 12.52 -40.95 10.10
N THR A 25 13.17 -40.79 8.92
CA THR A 25 13.04 -41.55 7.63
C THR A 25 11.66 -41.67 6.93
N GLU A 26 11.47 -41.72 5.59
CA GLU A 26 12.29 -42.07 4.42
C GLU A 26 11.54 -41.71 3.10
N THR A 27 12.30 -41.27 2.09
CA THR A 27 12.29 -41.55 0.63
C THR A 27 11.10 -42.28 -0.03
N THR A 28 10.67 -41.87 -1.24
CA THR A 28 10.69 -42.67 -2.51
C THR A 28 10.19 -41.89 -3.75
N ILE A 29 10.96 -42.02 -4.83
CA ILE A 29 10.79 -41.55 -6.21
C ILE A 29 9.94 -42.56 -7.00
N ILE A 30 8.99 -42.12 -7.84
CA ILE A 30 8.59 -42.87 -9.05
C ILE A 30 8.33 -41.91 -10.23
N THR A 31 8.87 -42.33 -11.38
CA THR A 31 8.96 -41.70 -12.70
C THR A 31 7.83 -42.10 -13.67
N SER A 32 7.78 -41.35 -14.79
CA SER A 32 7.45 -41.76 -16.19
C SER A 32 5.99 -41.54 -16.66
N ARG A 33 5.81 -40.73 -17.73
CA ARG A 33 5.55 -41.09 -19.17
C ARG A 33 4.06 -41.42 -19.42
N ASP A 34 3.40 -41.13 -20.52
CA ASP A 34 3.67 -40.61 -21.86
C ASP A 34 2.28 -40.29 -22.48
N ALA A 35 2.25 -39.44 -23.53
CA ALA A 35 1.41 -39.53 -24.75
C ALA A 35 -0.14 -39.65 -24.66
N ASP A 36 -0.99 -39.18 -25.59
CA ASP A 36 -0.97 -38.38 -26.83
C ASP A 36 -2.41 -38.51 -27.44
N VAL A 37 -2.78 -37.67 -28.42
CA VAL A 37 -3.89 -37.86 -29.42
C VAL A 37 -5.35 -37.62 -28.91
N ALA A 38 -6.35 -37.00 -29.56
CA ALA A 38 -6.70 -36.58 -30.95
C ALA A 38 -7.79 -35.45 -30.88
N ALA A 39 -7.81 -34.46 -31.79
CA ALA A 39 -8.72 -34.27 -32.95
C ALA A 39 -10.25 -34.16 -32.60
N THR A 40 -11.11 -33.27 -33.12
CA THR A 40 -11.35 -32.77 -34.50
C THR A 40 -12.55 -31.77 -34.46
N THR A 41 -12.70 -30.89 -35.49
CA THR A 41 -13.98 -30.41 -36.13
C THR A 41 -14.96 -29.51 -35.35
N THR A 42 -15.74 -28.53 -35.86
CA THR A 42 -15.99 -27.80 -37.13
C THR A 42 -17.13 -26.78 -36.90
N GLY A 43 -17.18 -25.67 -37.67
CA GLY A 43 -18.40 -24.91 -38.03
C GLY A 43 -18.79 -23.74 -37.10
N THR A 44 -19.38 -22.60 -37.50
CA THR A 44 -19.97 -22.15 -38.78
C THR A 44 -20.26 -20.63 -38.71
N ALA A 45 -20.08 -19.91 -39.83
CA ALA A 45 -20.75 -18.71 -40.37
C ALA A 45 -21.11 -17.47 -39.50
N VAL A 46 -20.86 -16.25 -40.02
CA VAL A 46 -21.85 -15.36 -40.68
C VAL A 46 -21.18 -14.06 -41.17
N THR A 47 -21.58 -13.64 -42.37
CA THR A 47 -21.17 -12.49 -43.20
C THR A 47 -21.82 -11.17 -42.83
N THR A 48 -21.14 -10.03 -43.05
CA THR A 48 -21.67 -8.86 -43.80
C THR A 48 -20.55 -7.88 -44.22
N ASP A 49 -20.63 -7.46 -45.49
CA ASP A 49 -19.82 -6.47 -46.22
C ASP A 49 -19.84 -5.05 -45.61
N VAL A 50 -18.79 -4.25 -45.87
CA VAL A 50 -18.88 -2.92 -46.54
C VAL A 50 -17.55 -2.58 -47.27
N SER A 51 -17.74 -2.17 -48.52
CA SER A 51 -16.89 -1.67 -49.61
C SER A 51 -15.78 -0.64 -49.35
N THR A 52 -14.58 -0.91 -49.90
CA THR A 52 -13.69 0.06 -50.61
C THR A 52 -12.74 -0.67 -51.58
N VAL A 53 -13.23 -1.06 -52.77
CA VAL A 53 -12.41 -1.69 -53.82
C VAL A 53 -12.88 -1.19 -55.20
N ASP A 54 -12.49 0.02 -55.64
CA ASP A 54 -12.90 0.48 -56.98
C ASP A 54 -11.92 1.39 -57.78
N GLU A 55 -10.62 1.45 -57.46
CA GLU A 55 -9.66 2.23 -58.29
C GLU A 55 -8.41 1.47 -58.79
N LEU A 56 -8.22 0.18 -58.46
CA LEU A 56 -6.98 -0.56 -58.78
C LEU A 56 -7.16 -1.78 -59.71
N GLY A 57 -8.36 -1.97 -60.27
CA GLY A 57 -8.68 -3.14 -61.10
C GLY A 57 -8.66 -4.48 -60.32
N ARG A 58 -9.12 -5.56 -60.96
CA ARG A 58 -9.14 -6.90 -60.34
C ARG A 58 -7.73 -7.50 -60.28
N LEU A 59 -7.42 -8.20 -59.18
CA LEU A 59 -6.18 -8.98 -59.04
C LEU A 59 -6.13 -10.09 -60.11
N ALA A 60 -4.92 -10.45 -60.54
CA ALA A 60 -4.72 -11.57 -61.45
C ALA A 60 -5.29 -12.89 -60.85
N PRO A 61 -5.74 -13.86 -61.66
CA PRO A 61 -6.56 -14.99 -61.20
C PRO A 61 -5.96 -15.84 -60.07
N ASN A 62 -4.63 -15.82 -59.93
CA ASN A 62 -3.89 -16.64 -58.96
C ASN A 62 -3.39 -15.84 -57.74
N TRP A 63 -3.86 -14.60 -57.57
CA TRP A 63 -3.56 -13.74 -56.44
C TRP A 63 -4.81 -13.44 -55.61
N GLN A 64 -4.70 -13.58 -54.30
CA GLN A 64 -5.79 -13.25 -53.36
C GLN A 64 -5.34 -12.21 -52.35
N MET A 65 -6.27 -11.36 -51.92
CA MET A 65 -6.05 -10.29 -50.96
C MET A 65 -6.76 -10.61 -49.64
N PHE A 66 -6.09 -10.38 -48.52
CA PHE A 66 -6.59 -10.60 -47.17
C PHE A 66 -6.21 -9.42 -46.26
N THR A 67 -7.01 -9.18 -45.23
CA THR A 67 -6.72 -8.18 -44.18
C THR A 67 -6.33 -8.91 -42.90
N ALA A 68 -5.16 -8.59 -42.35
CA ALA A 68 -4.70 -9.14 -41.07
C ALA A 68 -5.40 -8.45 -39.89
N ASP A 69 -5.31 -9.05 -38.69
CA ASP A 69 -5.99 -8.57 -37.47
C ASP A 69 -5.62 -7.14 -37.07
N ASN A 70 -4.47 -6.64 -37.51
CA ASN A 70 -4.03 -5.25 -37.34
C ASN A 70 -4.57 -4.28 -38.41
N GLY A 71 -5.54 -4.72 -39.21
CA GLY A 71 -6.15 -3.95 -40.31
C GLY A 71 -5.28 -3.81 -41.57
N ARG A 72 -4.06 -4.36 -41.59
CA ARG A 72 -3.15 -4.26 -42.75
C ARG A 72 -3.48 -5.31 -43.80
N VAL A 73 -3.53 -4.89 -45.07
CA VAL A 73 -3.80 -5.78 -46.20
C VAL A 73 -2.52 -6.50 -46.69
N PHE A 74 -2.63 -7.79 -46.97
CA PHE A 74 -1.59 -8.61 -47.59
C PHE A 74 -2.15 -9.45 -48.75
N TYR A 75 -1.24 -10.00 -49.55
CA TYR A 75 -1.56 -10.74 -50.77
C TYR A 75 -0.89 -12.11 -50.78
N ILE A 76 -1.60 -13.12 -51.27
CA ILE A 76 -1.12 -14.50 -51.42
C ILE A 76 -1.02 -14.83 -52.91
N ASP A 77 0.16 -15.29 -53.33
CA ASP A 77 0.45 -15.83 -54.66
C ASP A 77 0.32 -17.36 -54.62
N HIS A 78 -0.75 -17.88 -55.22
CA HIS A 78 -1.05 -19.32 -55.18
C HIS A 78 -0.19 -20.16 -56.12
N VAL A 79 0.51 -19.53 -57.07
CA VAL A 79 1.43 -20.22 -57.99
C VAL A 79 2.75 -20.49 -57.28
N ASN A 80 3.31 -19.46 -56.64
CA ASN A 80 4.60 -19.54 -55.97
C ASN A 80 4.49 -19.85 -54.47
N LYS A 81 3.27 -20.09 -53.96
CA LYS A 81 2.95 -20.42 -52.56
C LYS A 81 3.61 -19.46 -51.56
N ARG A 82 3.50 -18.16 -51.83
CA ARG A 82 4.10 -17.10 -51.01
C ARG A 82 3.09 -16.05 -50.60
N THR A 83 3.28 -15.53 -49.40
CA THR A 83 2.51 -14.41 -48.83
C THR A 83 3.38 -13.17 -48.83
N THR A 84 2.84 -12.04 -49.27
CA THR A 84 3.58 -10.77 -49.38
C THR A 84 2.71 -9.58 -48.96
N TRP A 85 3.36 -8.59 -48.39
CA TRP A 85 2.77 -7.29 -48.06
C TRP A 85 2.89 -6.30 -49.21
N ILE A 86 3.23 -6.76 -50.42
CA ILE A 86 3.41 -5.92 -51.60
C ILE A 86 2.26 -6.21 -52.56
N ASP A 87 1.54 -5.19 -52.98
CA ASP A 87 0.46 -5.35 -53.95
C ASP A 87 1.07 -5.74 -55.31
N PRO A 88 0.76 -6.91 -55.86
CA PRO A 88 1.32 -7.39 -57.12
C PRO A 88 0.96 -6.52 -58.33
N ARG A 89 -0.08 -5.67 -58.22
CA ARG A 89 -0.49 -4.75 -59.29
C ARG A 89 0.35 -3.48 -59.33
N THR A 90 0.82 -3.01 -58.17
CA THR A 90 1.52 -1.72 -58.05
C THR A 90 3.00 -1.87 -57.70
N GLY A 91 3.42 -3.04 -57.23
CA GLY A 91 4.78 -3.30 -56.76
C GLY A 91 5.14 -2.56 -55.47
N LYS A 92 4.17 -1.91 -54.81
CA LYS A 92 4.39 -1.13 -53.59
C LYS A 92 3.93 -1.91 -52.35
N PRO A 93 4.65 -1.80 -51.22
CA PRO A 93 4.21 -2.38 -49.96
C PRO A 93 2.91 -1.73 -49.48
N THR A 94 1.94 -2.54 -49.08
CA THR A 94 0.71 -2.09 -48.43
C THR A 94 1.06 -1.31 -47.17
N LEU A 95 0.53 -0.10 -47.06
CA LEU A 95 0.71 0.75 -45.89
C LEU A 95 -0.01 0.13 -44.69
N LEU A 96 0.58 0.28 -43.50
CA LEU A 96 -0.16 0.08 -42.26
C LEU A 96 -1.33 1.09 -42.24
N PRO A 97 -2.52 0.73 -41.72
CA PRO A 97 -3.58 1.70 -41.52
C PRO A 97 -2.98 2.86 -40.73
N ALA A 98 -3.04 4.06 -41.29
CA ALA A 98 -2.63 5.26 -40.58
C ALA A 98 -3.52 5.34 -39.34
N VAL A 99 -2.95 5.04 -38.17
CA VAL A 99 -3.53 5.50 -36.91
C VAL A 99 -3.50 7.01 -37.04
N GLN A 100 -4.64 7.61 -37.40
CA GLN A 100 -4.89 9.03 -37.23
C GLN A 100 -4.77 9.27 -35.73
N THR A 101 -3.54 9.52 -35.32
CA THR A 101 -3.18 9.69 -33.92
C THR A 101 -3.59 11.11 -33.58
N GLU A 102 -4.46 11.22 -32.59
CA GLU A 102 -4.95 12.43 -31.96
C GLU A 102 -3.82 13.27 -31.33
N LEU A 103 -2.87 13.77 -32.13
CA LEU A 103 -1.72 14.54 -31.67
C LEU A 103 -1.90 16.06 -31.77
N SER A 104 -3.10 16.51 -32.17
CA SER A 104 -3.43 17.93 -32.33
C SER A 104 -4.22 18.54 -31.15
N GLN A 105 -4.54 17.78 -30.10
CA GLN A 105 -5.30 18.31 -28.94
C GLN A 105 -4.44 18.91 -27.82
N ASN A 106 -3.12 18.64 -27.78
CA ASN A 106 -2.32 18.89 -26.56
C ASN A 106 -1.38 20.12 -26.61
N GLY A 107 -1.56 21.02 -27.57
CA GLY A 107 -0.75 22.25 -27.68
C GLY A 107 0.72 22.00 -28.08
N PRO A 108 1.54 23.07 -28.15
CA PRO A 108 2.96 22.98 -28.54
C PRO A 108 3.80 22.24 -27.48
N LEU A 109 4.87 21.56 -27.92
CA LEU A 109 5.82 20.92 -27.02
C LEU A 109 6.49 21.95 -26.09
N PRO A 110 6.87 21.57 -24.86
CA PRO A 110 7.65 22.44 -23.98
C PRO A 110 8.97 22.87 -24.62
N ALA A 111 9.49 24.03 -24.21
CA ALA A 111 10.79 24.50 -24.68
C ALA A 111 11.88 23.45 -24.38
N ASN A 112 12.76 23.20 -25.36
CA ASN A 112 13.83 22.19 -25.33
C ASN A 112 13.39 20.72 -25.51
N TRP A 113 12.14 20.47 -25.91
CA TRP A 113 11.68 19.13 -26.28
C TRP A 113 11.55 18.98 -27.80
N GLU A 114 12.02 17.86 -28.34
CA GLU A 114 11.90 17.51 -29.76
C GLU A 114 11.20 16.17 -29.90
N ILE A 115 10.27 16.07 -30.86
CA ILE A 115 9.59 14.83 -31.22
C ILE A 115 10.28 14.21 -32.43
N ARG A 116 10.56 12.91 -32.38
CA ARG A 116 11.13 12.16 -33.51
C ARG A 116 10.39 10.86 -33.74
N THR A 117 10.34 10.46 -34.99
CA THR A 117 9.75 9.19 -35.42
C THR A 117 10.85 8.26 -35.91
N LEU A 118 10.86 7.03 -35.41
CA LEU A 118 11.74 5.98 -35.88
C LEU A 118 11.26 5.41 -37.22
N THR A 119 12.13 4.66 -37.88
CA THR A 119 11.86 4.03 -39.19
C THR A 119 10.72 3.00 -39.14
N ASP A 120 10.34 2.53 -37.94
CA ASP A 120 9.20 1.64 -37.70
C ASP A 120 7.88 2.38 -37.39
N GLY A 121 7.89 3.72 -37.45
CA GLY A 121 6.73 4.57 -37.19
C GLY A 121 6.49 4.91 -35.72
N ARG A 122 7.29 4.38 -34.77
CA ARG A 122 7.16 4.74 -33.36
C ARG A 122 7.72 6.13 -33.08
N VAL A 123 7.00 6.89 -32.27
CA VAL A 123 7.38 8.24 -31.87
C VAL A 123 8.08 8.21 -30.52
N TYR A 124 9.18 8.94 -30.39
CA TYR A 124 9.87 9.19 -29.14
C TYR A 124 10.18 10.69 -29.00
N TYR A 125 10.39 11.13 -27.78
CA TYR A 125 10.60 12.53 -27.41
C TYR A 125 12.00 12.68 -26.82
N ILE A 126 12.68 13.76 -27.17
CA ILE A 126 14.05 14.07 -26.80
C ILE A 126 14.01 15.32 -25.92
N ASP A 127 14.56 15.21 -24.71
CA ASP A 127 14.77 16.35 -23.83
C ASP A 127 16.21 16.88 -24.03
N HIS A 128 16.31 18.05 -24.66
CA HIS A 128 17.60 18.70 -24.92
C HIS A 128 18.23 19.32 -23.68
N LEU A 129 17.49 19.49 -22.57
CA LEU A 129 18.01 19.98 -21.29
C LEU A 129 18.70 18.85 -20.51
N SER A 130 18.05 17.70 -20.39
CA SER A 130 18.61 16.53 -19.68
C SER A 130 19.42 15.58 -20.57
N LYS A 131 19.39 15.78 -21.90
CA LYS A 131 20.02 14.91 -22.91
C LYS A 131 19.52 13.46 -22.83
N THR A 132 18.23 13.29 -22.56
CA THR A 132 17.59 11.97 -22.48
C THR A 132 16.51 11.80 -23.55
N THR A 133 16.12 10.56 -23.82
CA THR A 133 15.04 10.21 -24.75
C THR A 133 13.98 9.38 -24.04
N THR A 134 12.70 9.62 -24.33
CA THR A 134 11.56 8.91 -23.74
C THR A 134 10.52 8.55 -24.79
N TRP A 135 9.70 7.53 -24.53
CA TRP A 135 8.61 7.10 -25.41
C TRP A 135 7.27 7.78 -25.07
N THR A 136 7.24 8.57 -24.01
CA THR A 136 6.02 9.20 -23.48
C THR A 136 5.99 10.68 -23.83
N ASP A 137 4.84 11.18 -24.32
CA ASP A 137 4.66 12.59 -24.67
C ASP A 137 4.75 13.47 -23.41
N PRO A 138 5.69 14.43 -23.33
CA PRO A 138 5.85 15.33 -22.18
C PRO A 138 4.65 16.25 -21.95
N ARG A 139 3.70 16.32 -22.89
CA ARG A 139 2.45 17.10 -22.78
C ARG A 139 1.32 16.33 -22.11
N ILE A 140 1.32 15.00 -22.23
CA ILE A 140 0.30 14.11 -21.60
C ILE A 140 0.77 13.73 -20.19
N ALA A 141 2.06 13.51 -20.05
CA ALA A 141 2.72 13.36 -18.78
C ALA A 141 3.03 14.75 -18.20
N GLY A 142 2.03 15.43 -17.62
CA GLY A 142 2.35 16.37 -16.52
C GLY A 142 3.26 15.61 -15.56
N PRO A 143 4.43 16.16 -15.18
CA PRO A 143 5.67 15.42 -14.97
C PRO A 143 5.34 14.10 -14.32
N ALA A 144 5.31 13.04 -15.14
CA ALA A 144 5.17 11.69 -14.63
C ALA A 144 6.41 11.55 -13.77
N VAL A 145 6.23 11.67 -12.46
CA VAL A 145 7.23 11.20 -11.52
C VAL A 145 7.44 9.78 -12.00
N PRO A 146 8.65 9.41 -12.43
CA PRO A 146 8.97 8.00 -12.61
C PRO A 146 8.44 7.28 -11.36
N TYR A 147 8.08 6.00 -11.44
CA TYR A 147 8.08 5.23 -10.19
C TYR A 147 9.51 5.28 -9.65
N SER A 148 9.83 6.32 -8.90
CA SER A 148 11.13 6.51 -8.32
C SER A 148 11.04 5.73 -7.02
N ARG A 149 11.94 4.76 -6.89
CA ARG A 149 12.39 4.33 -5.55
C ARG A 149 13.04 5.51 -4.79
N ASP A 150 13.26 6.63 -5.47
CA ASP A 150 13.74 7.87 -4.89
C ASP A 150 12.61 8.58 -4.12
N TYR A 151 12.43 8.16 -2.87
CA TYR A 151 11.59 8.83 -1.88
C TYR A 151 11.92 10.32 -1.76
N GLU A 152 13.20 10.71 -1.90
CA GLU A 152 13.63 12.11 -1.75
C GLU A 152 13.03 13.00 -2.84
N ALA A 153 13.02 12.53 -4.09
CA ALA A 153 12.39 13.24 -5.19
C ALA A 153 10.87 13.42 -4.98
N LYS A 154 10.17 12.36 -4.58
CA LYS A 154 8.73 12.42 -4.25
C LYS A 154 8.47 13.38 -3.09
N TYR A 155 9.27 13.30 -2.04
CA TYR A 155 9.15 14.18 -0.87
C TYR A 155 9.38 15.65 -1.23
N ARG A 156 10.38 15.94 -2.07
CA ARG A 156 10.65 17.30 -2.57
C ARG A 156 9.49 17.83 -3.40
N LEU A 157 8.91 17.00 -4.26
CA LEU A 157 7.71 17.34 -5.03
C LEU A 157 6.51 17.60 -4.13
N PHE A 158 6.25 16.70 -3.18
CA PHE A 158 5.19 16.82 -2.18
C PHE A 158 5.30 18.15 -1.43
N ARG A 159 6.49 18.45 -0.88
CA ARG A 159 6.79 19.71 -0.18
C ARG A 159 6.53 20.95 -1.01
N ARG A 160 6.89 20.92 -2.30
CA ARG A 160 6.64 22.03 -3.23
C ARG A 160 5.15 22.24 -3.50
N ASN A 161 4.36 21.16 -3.49
CA ASN A 161 2.93 21.19 -3.76
C ASN A 161 2.07 21.45 -2.51
N LEU A 162 2.67 21.57 -1.32
CA LEU A 162 1.95 21.95 -0.11
C LEU A 162 1.44 23.39 -0.24
N SER A 163 0.11 23.52 -0.25
CA SER A 163 -0.55 24.82 -0.24
C SER A 163 -0.15 25.61 1.02
N ARG A 164 0.23 26.87 0.83
CA ARG A 164 0.41 27.80 1.94
C ARG A 164 -0.94 28.12 2.58
N PRO A 165 -0.97 28.42 3.89
CA PRO A 165 -2.20 28.84 4.55
C PRO A 165 -2.76 30.08 3.86
N ARG A 166 -4.09 30.19 3.80
CA ARG A 166 -4.73 31.40 3.27
C ARG A 166 -4.30 32.62 4.08
N THR A 167 -4.18 33.77 3.43
CA THR A 167 -3.75 35.04 4.04
C THR A 167 -4.57 35.46 5.26
N ASN A 168 -5.82 35.03 5.35
CA ASN A 168 -6.74 35.41 6.43
C ASN A 168 -6.65 34.49 7.66
N ALA A 169 -5.88 33.39 7.59
CA ALA A 169 -5.73 32.43 8.70
C ALA A 169 -4.82 32.95 9.84
N GLY A 170 -4.25 34.14 9.69
CA GLY A 170 -3.25 34.69 10.61
C GLY A 170 -1.83 34.18 10.30
N ASN A 171 -0.87 34.62 11.10
CA ASN A 171 0.55 34.29 10.90
C ASN A 171 1.03 33.13 11.78
N GLN A 172 0.37 32.90 12.91
CA GLN A 172 0.74 31.88 13.88
C GLN A 172 -0.45 31.42 14.71
N ILE A 173 -0.32 30.24 15.32
CA ILE A 173 -1.20 29.72 16.36
C ILE A 173 -0.38 29.44 17.62
N ASP A 174 -0.87 29.96 18.74
CA ASP A 174 -0.28 29.71 20.05
C ASP A 174 -0.93 28.47 20.66
N VAL A 175 -0.11 27.49 21.02
CA VAL A 175 -0.55 26.23 21.63
C VAL A 175 0.07 26.13 23.02
N HIS A 176 -0.76 26.35 24.04
CA HIS A 176 -0.37 26.21 25.43
C HIS A 176 -0.48 24.75 25.87
N VAL A 177 0.61 24.23 26.43
CA VAL A 177 0.74 22.81 26.75
C VAL A 177 1.26 22.65 28.17
N ASN A 178 0.54 21.87 28.97
CA ASN A 178 1.05 21.40 30.25
C ASN A 178 1.70 20.03 30.04
N ARG A 179 2.98 19.86 30.41
CA ARG A 179 3.70 18.59 30.23
C ARG A 179 3.04 17.40 30.92
N LYS A 180 2.39 17.63 32.07
CA LYS A 180 1.73 16.55 32.84
C LYS A 180 0.46 16.06 32.15
N ASP A 181 -0.22 16.96 31.43
CA ASP A 181 -1.51 16.73 30.79
C ASP A 181 -1.42 17.07 29.29
N ILE A 182 -0.32 16.65 28.65
CA ILE A 182 0.00 17.05 27.27
C ILE A 182 -1.08 16.63 26.29
N MET A 183 -1.64 15.44 26.45
CA MET A 183 -2.70 14.91 25.61
C MET A 183 -3.95 15.78 25.69
N GLU A 184 -4.46 16.04 26.90
CA GLU A 184 -5.71 16.78 27.13
C GLU A 184 -5.59 18.26 26.72
N THR A 185 -4.49 18.92 27.07
CA THR A 185 -4.27 20.34 26.72
C THR A 185 -4.11 20.54 25.21
N SER A 186 -3.38 19.62 24.55
CA SER A 186 -3.25 19.62 23.09
C SER A 186 -4.59 19.31 22.41
N PHE A 187 -5.34 18.31 22.91
CA PHE A 187 -6.63 17.92 22.39
C PHE A 187 -7.62 19.09 22.38
N ARG A 188 -7.80 19.75 23.54
CA ARG A 188 -8.69 20.91 23.66
C ARG A 188 -8.33 22.03 22.69
N THR A 189 -7.04 22.36 22.61
CA THR A 189 -6.57 23.47 21.77
C THR A 189 -6.80 23.17 20.30
N ILE A 190 -6.30 22.04 19.80
CA ILE A 190 -6.36 21.67 18.38
C ILE A 190 -7.79 21.39 17.91
N MET A 191 -8.63 20.79 18.77
CA MET A 191 -10.02 20.50 18.41
C MET A 191 -10.94 21.72 18.51
N SER A 192 -10.59 22.74 19.31
CA SER A 192 -11.34 24.00 19.36
C SER A 192 -11.19 24.84 18.09
N VAL A 193 -10.12 24.63 17.32
CA VAL A 193 -9.85 25.35 16.07
C VAL A 193 -10.86 24.94 15.00
N ARG A 194 -11.72 25.89 14.62
CA ARG A 194 -12.77 25.72 13.61
C ARG A 194 -12.23 25.80 12.19
N ASP A 195 -11.36 26.78 11.92
CA ASP A 195 -10.68 26.93 10.64
C ASP A 195 -9.35 26.18 10.67
N ALA A 196 -9.31 25.02 10.02
CA ALA A 196 -8.12 24.18 9.97
C ALA A 196 -6.93 24.83 9.25
N GLU A 197 -7.14 25.90 8.46
CA GLU A 197 -6.04 26.68 7.88
C GLU A 197 -5.16 27.33 8.95
N VAL A 198 -5.73 27.66 10.12
CA VAL A 198 -4.97 28.20 11.26
C VAL A 198 -3.92 27.19 11.75
N LEU A 199 -4.24 25.88 11.72
CA LEU A 199 -3.30 24.80 12.11
C LEU A 199 -2.14 24.61 11.12
N LYS A 200 -2.23 25.22 9.94
CA LYS A 200 -1.17 25.24 8.92
C LYS A 200 -0.26 26.47 9.05
N THR A 201 -0.64 27.46 9.85
CA THR A 201 0.21 28.62 10.15
C THR A 201 1.37 28.22 11.06
N ARG A 202 2.28 29.16 11.36
CA ARG A 202 3.42 28.86 12.23
C ARG A 202 2.92 28.38 13.60
N LEU A 203 3.36 27.19 14.01
CA LEU A 203 3.07 26.66 15.34
C LEU A 203 3.97 27.35 16.37
N TRP A 204 3.37 27.95 17.38
CA TRP A 204 4.05 28.55 18.52
C TRP A 204 3.70 27.75 19.78
N ILE A 205 4.53 26.75 20.10
CA ILE A 205 4.27 25.89 21.26
C ILE A 205 4.85 26.52 22.52
N ILE A 206 4.01 26.62 23.56
CA ILE A 206 4.36 27.19 24.86
C ILE A 206 4.13 26.12 25.93
N PHE A 207 5.21 25.62 26.53
CA PHE A 207 5.09 24.79 27.73
C PHE A 207 4.86 25.68 28.95
N ASP A 208 3.73 25.48 29.62
CA ASP A 208 3.32 26.33 30.73
C ASP A 208 4.33 26.26 31.89
N GLY A 209 4.81 27.42 32.33
CA GLY A 209 5.83 27.53 33.38
C GLY A 209 7.28 27.42 32.90
N GLU A 210 7.51 27.19 31.62
CA GLU A 210 8.85 27.10 31.02
C GLU A 210 9.16 28.30 30.12
N ARG A 211 10.43 28.70 30.08
CA ARG A 211 10.91 29.71 29.13
C ARG A 211 11.51 29.00 27.91
N GLY A 212 10.79 28.99 26.80
CA GLY A 212 11.27 28.48 25.52
C GLY A 212 11.08 29.52 24.41
N LEU A 213 12.11 29.76 23.61
CA LEU A 213 11.99 30.47 22.34
C LEU A 213 11.92 29.41 21.23
N ASP A 214 10.76 29.24 20.59
CA ASP A 214 10.57 28.20 19.58
C ASP A 214 11.19 28.59 18.22
N TYR A 215 12.47 28.23 18.07
CA TYR A 215 13.16 28.17 16.77
C TYR A 215 13.01 26.80 16.08
N GLY A 216 12.03 25.98 16.50
CA GLY A 216 11.70 24.68 15.93
C GLY A 216 11.98 23.47 16.85
N GLY A 217 12.70 23.68 17.95
CA GLY A 217 13.01 22.64 18.93
C GLY A 217 11.82 22.29 19.82
N VAL A 218 11.10 23.31 20.31
CA VAL A 218 9.96 23.11 21.23
C VAL A 218 8.80 22.44 20.49
N SER A 219 8.51 22.86 19.26
CA SER A 219 7.54 22.18 18.40
C SER A 219 7.92 20.72 18.11
N ARG A 220 9.20 20.42 17.85
CA ARG A 220 9.65 19.03 17.65
C ARG A 220 9.44 18.19 18.91
N GLU A 221 9.78 18.74 20.08
CA GLU A 221 9.57 18.07 21.36
C GLU A 221 8.09 17.80 21.63
N TRP A 222 7.21 18.78 21.36
CA TRP A 222 5.78 18.61 21.54
C TRP A 222 5.20 17.47 20.71
N PHE A 223 5.52 17.38 19.41
CA PHE A 223 5.09 16.28 18.57
C PHE A 223 5.59 14.92 19.09
N LEU A 224 6.84 14.86 19.55
CA LEU A 224 7.43 13.64 20.13
C LEU A 224 6.68 13.20 21.39
N LEU A 225 6.55 14.09 22.38
CA LEU A 225 5.89 13.79 23.65
C LEU A 225 4.41 13.45 23.45
N LEU A 226 3.72 14.19 22.59
CA LEU A 226 2.33 13.94 22.28
C LEU A 226 2.15 12.60 21.57
N SER A 227 3.03 12.23 20.64
CA SER A 227 2.94 10.91 19.99
C SER A 227 3.05 9.76 20.99
N ARG A 228 3.90 9.87 22.01
CA ARG A 228 4.01 8.86 23.06
C ARG A 228 2.74 8.74 23.90
N GLU A 229 2.12 9.87 24.25
CA GLU A 229 0.88 9.83 25.03
C GLU A 229 -0.33 9.37 24.23
N ILE A 230 -0.40 9.66 22.93
CA ILE A 230 -1.49 9.17 22.07
C ILE A 230 -1.61 7.63 22.12
N PHE A 231 -0.47 6.94 22.24
CA PHE A 231 -0.39 5.48 22.26
C PHE A 231 -0.38 4.88 23.67
N ASN A 232 -0.64 5.69 24.70
CA ASN A 232 -0.76 5.21 26.05
C ASN A 232 -1.99 4.29 26.20
N PRO A 233 -1.81 3.02 26.65
CA PRO A 233 -2.91 2.07 26.80
C PRO A 233 -4.07 2.57 27.68
N TYR A 234 -3.81 3.51 28.60
CA TYR A 234 -4.85 4.09 29.47
C TYR A 234 -5.99 4.77 28.70
N TYR A 235 -5.73 5.30 27.50
CA TYR A 235 -6.79 5.90 26.69
C TYR A 235 -7.65 4.88 25.93
N GLY A 236 -7.21 3.61 25.87
CA GLY A 236 -7.91 2.53 25.19
C GLY A 236 -8.03 2.68 23.67
N LEU A 237 -7.25 3.57 23.05
CA LEU A 237 -7.37 3.90 21.62
C LEU A 237 -6.64 2.91 20.70
N PHE A 238 -5.46 2.45 21.13
CA PHE A 238 -4.61 1.54 20.37
C PHE A 238 -4.22 0.33 21.21
N GLU A 239 -3.87 -0.75 20.53
CA GLU A 239 -3.31 -1.97 21.09
C GLU A 239 -2.05 -2.35 20.30
N TYR A 240 -1.15 -3.10 20.93
CA TYR A 240 0.03 -3.64 20.25
C TYR A 240 -0.35 -4.82 19.37
N SER A 241 0.39 -5.03 18.28
CA SER A 241 0.30 -6.25 17.46
C SER A 241 0.69 -7.48 18.30
N THR A 242 0.16 -8.64 17.93
CA THR A 242 0.52 -9.93 18.57
C THR A 242 1.93 -10.40 18.19
N ILE A 243 2.50 -9.87 17.09
CA ILE A 243 3.80 -10.29 16.58
C ILE A 243 4.95 -9.51 17.23
N ASP A 244 4.79 -8.19 17.37
CA ASP A 244 5.78 -7.33 17.97
C ASP A 244 5.16 -6.40 19.03
N ASN A 245 5.86 -6.24 20.15
CA ASN A 245 5.46 -5.32 21.23
C ASN A 245 5.75 -3.86 20.85
N TYR A 246 5.68 -3.53 19.55
CA TYR A 246 6.14 -2.27 18.99
C TYR A 246 5.15 -1.66 18.01
N THR A 247 4.58 -2.44 17.09
CA THR A 247 3.60 -1.88 16.15
C THR A 247 2.22 -1.78 16.78
N LEU A 248 1.50 -0.74 16.38
CA LEU A 248 0.22 -0.35 16.95
C LEU A 248 -0.89 -0.55 15.93
N GLN A 249 -2.04 -1.00 16.43
CA GLN A 249 -3.29 -1.07 15.68
C GLN A 249 -4.41 -0.40 16.48
N ILE A 250 -5.44 0.09 15.77
CA ILE A 250 -6.60 0.70 16.41
C ILE A 250 -7.30 -0.38 17.22
N ASN A 251 -7.56 -0.11 18.50
CA ASN A 251 -8.34 -1.00 19.34
C ASN A 251 -9.81 -1.00 18.87
N PRO A 252 -10.34 -2.14 18.38
CA PRO A 252 -11.75 -2.26 17.98
C PRO A 252 -12.72 -1.91 19.11
N LEU A 253 -12.33 -2.18 20.35
CA LEU A 253 -13.11 -1.97 21.57
C LEU A 253 -12.90 -0.57 22.18
N SER A 254 -12.23 0.34 21.47
CA SER A 254 -11.97 1.72 21.95
C SER A 254 -13.22 2.46 22.44
N GLY A 255 -14.39 2.20 21.83
CA GLY A 255 -15.65 2.82 22.25
C GLY A 255 -16.20 2.32 23.59
N ILE A 256 -15.72 1.18 24.09
CA ILE A 256 -16.11 0.66 25.41
C ILE A 256 -15.36 1.40 26.53
N PHE A 257 -14.08 1.67 26.31
CA PHE A 257 -13.20 2.28 27.32
C PHE A 257 -13.22 3.81 27.29
N ASN A 258 -13.61 4.41 26.16
CA ASN A 258 -13.58 5.86 25.97
C ASN A 258 -14.77 6.34 25.10
N GLU A 259 -15.74 6.99 25.73
CA GLU A 259 -16.94 7.52 25.06
C GLU A 259 -16.61 8.55 23.97
N GLU A 260 -15.51 9.28 24.13
CA GLU A 260 -15.06 10.33 23.22
C GLU A 260 -14.03 9.81 22.21
N HIS A 261 -13.82 8.49 22.10
CA HIS A 261 -12.78 7.88 21.27
C HIS A 261 -12.78 8.38 19.82
N ILE A 262 -13.94 8.60 19.21
CA ILE A 262 -14.06 9.12 17.84
C ILE A 262 -13.46 10.53 17.72
N LYS A 263 -13.67 11.39 18.71
CA LYS A 263 -13.08 12.74 18.71
C LYS A 263 -11.57 12.66 18.88
N TYR A 264 -11.09 11.75 19.73
CA TYR A 264 -9.65 11.46 19.85
C TYR A 264 -9.03 10.96 18.54
N PHE A 265 -9.68 10.04 17.83
CA PHE A 265 -9.22 9.58 16.51
C PHE A 265 -9.18 10.70 15.48
N ARG A 266 -10.19 11.60 15.47
CA ARG A 266 -10.14 12.80 14.63
C ARG A 266 -9.00 13.73 15.01
N PHE A 267 -8.76 13.93 16.30
CA PHE A 267 -7.61 14.69 16.80
C PHE A 267 -6.29 14.09 16.34
N ILE A 268 -6.11 12.77 16.47
CA ILE A 268 -4.93 12.05 16.00
C ILE A 268 -4.74 12.23 14.49
N GLY A 269 -5.82 12.16 13.72
CA GLY A 269 -5.80 12.47 12.28
C GLY A 269 -5.27 13.87 11.99
N ARG A 270 -5.72 14.90 12.74
CA ARG A 270 -5.19 16.26 12.63
C ARG A 270 -3.72 16.33 13.00
N ILE A 271 -3.29 15.68 14.07
CA ILE A 271 -1.88 15.64 14.50
C ILE A 271 -0.99 15.00 13.44
N ILE A 272 -1.40 13.87 12.85
CA ILE A 272 -0.67 13.24 11.74
C ILE A 272 -0.59 14.20 10.55
N GLY A 273 -1.71 14.82 10.15
CA GLY A 273 -1.72 15.80 9.06
C GLY A 273 -0.82 17.01 9.33
N MET A 274 -0.85 17.54 10.55
CA MET A 274 0.01 18.64 10.99
C MET A 274 1.49 18.26 10.99
N ALA A 275 1.84 17.07 11.50
CA ALA A 275 3.21 16.58 11.53
C ALA A 275 3.80 16.53 10.11
N ILE A 276 3.06 15.93 9.18
CA ILE A 276 3.47 15.86 7.77
C ILE A 276 3.58 17.27 7.17
N TYR A 277 2.56 18.12 7.33
CA TYR A 277 2.52 19.48 6.77
C TYR A 277 3.71 20.32 7.25
N HIS A 278 4.01 20.29 8.56
CA HIS A 278 5.09 21.08 9.17
C HIS A 278 6.47 20.40 9.11
N GLY A 279 6.54 19.15 8.66
CA GLY A 279 7.79 18.40 8.61
C GLY A 279 8.34 18.05 9.99
N LYS A 280 7.43 17.65 10.87
CA LYS A 280 7.73 17.08 12.18
C LYS A 280 7.46 15.58 12.13
N LEU A 281 8.21 14.83 12.93
CA LEU A 281 8.10 13.38 13.01
C LEU A 281 7.30 12.99 14.25
N LEU A 282 6.58 11.88 14.16
CA LEU A 282 5.89 11.25 15.27
C LEU A 282 6.60 9.94 15.64
N GLU A 283 6.67 9.62 16.92
CA GLU A 283 7.09 8.29 17.37
C GLU A 283 5.88 7.36 17.33
N ALA A 284 5.46 7.02 16.10
CA ALA A 284 4.26 6.26 15.80
C ALA A 284 4.56 5.15 14.79
N PHE A 285 4.40 3.89 15.18
CA PHE A 285 4.69 2.76 14.30
C PHE A 285 3.42 1.94 14.17
N PHE A 286 2.70 2.12 13.06
CA PHE A 286 1.44 1.42 12.83
C PHE A 286 1.66 0.16 12.02
N ILE A 287 0.74 -0.80 12.17
CA ILE A 287 0.68 -1.95 11.27
C ILE A 287 0.50 -1.51 9.80
N ARG A 288 1.06 -2.25 8.83
CA ARG A 288 0.95 -1.91 7.40
C ARG A 288 -0.49 -1.68 6.89
N PRO A 289 -1.50 -2.47 7.32
CA PRO A 289 -2.90 -2.19 7.00
C PRO A 289 -3.35 -0.76 7.32
N PHE A 290 -2.81 -0.13 8.37
CA PHE A 290 -3.12 1.25 8.73
C PHE A 290 -2.79 2.23 7.59
N TYR A 291 -1.56 2.18 7.09
CA TYR A 291 -1.10 3.05 6.00
C TYR A 291 -1.83 2.72 4.69
N LYS A 292 -2.08 1.44 4.41
CA LYS A 292 -2.88 1.02 3.25
C LYS A 292 -4.31 1.59 3.30
N MET A 293 -4.97 1.54 4.46
CA MET A 293 -6.29 2.15 4.63
C MET A 293 -6.25 3.66 4.40
N LEU A 294 -5.22 4.36 4.90
CA LEU A 294 -5.06 5.81 4.70
C LEU A 294 -4.91 6.16 3.21
N LEU A 295 -4.17 5.34 2.46
CA LEU A 295 -4.00 5.43 1.01
C LEU A 295 -5.20 4.89 0.20
N SER A 296 -6.20 4.33 0.86
CA SER A 296 -7.33 3.61 0.24
C SER A 296 -6.88 2.46 -0.69
N LYS A 297 -5.80 1.76 -0.31
CA LYS A 297 -5.34 0.53 -0.96
C LYS A 297 -6.05 -0.70 -0.37
N SER A 298 -6.14 -1.76 -1.16
CA SER A 298 -6.63 -3.06 -0.68
C SER A 298 -5.64 -3.71 0.30
N ILE A 299 -6.21 -4.39 1.29
CA ILE A 299 -5.47 -5.20 2.25
C ILE A 299 -5.54 -6.64 1.76
N THR A 300 -4.41 -7.34 1.81
CA THR A 300 -4.22 -8.68 1.26
C THR A 300 -3.83 -9.66 2.37
N LEU A 301 -3.89 -10.97 2.07
CA LEU A 301 -3.48 -12.00 3.02
C LEU A 301 -2.04 -11.83 3.50
N ALA A 302 -1.13 -11.37 2.63
CA ALA A 302 0.27 -11.11 3.00
C ALA A 302 0.42 -10.01 4.06
N ASP A 303 -0.54 -9.08 4.17
CA ASP A 303 -0.51 -8.06 5.22
C ASP A 303 -0.83 -8.66 6.60
N MET A 304 -1.62 -9.75 6.65
CA MET A 304 -1.94 -10.47 7.88
C MET A 304 -0.69 -11.06 8.53
N GLU A 305 0.25 -11.58 7.73
CA GLU A 305 1.50 -12.18 8.24
C GLU A 305 2.29 -11.23 9.14
N SER A 306 2.22 -9.92 8.87
CA SER A 306 2.90 -8.88 9.65
C SER A 306 2.14 -8.37 10.86
N VAL A 307 0.90 -8.81 11.07
CA VAL A 307 0.06 -8.36 12.20
C VAL A 307 -0.34 -9.50 13.13
N ASP A 308 -0.69 -10.65 12.55
CA ASP A 308 -1.12 -11.85 13.26
C ASP A 308 -0.65 -13.10 12.50
N ARG A 309 0.49 -13.64 12.94
CA ARG A 309 1.17 -14.72 12.22
C ARG A 309 0.41 -16.04 12.34
N GLU A 310 -0.16 -16.31 13.50
CA GLU A 310 -0.91 -17.54 13.75
C GLU A 310 -2.18 -17.54 12.90
N TYR A 311 -2.90 -16.42 12.87
CA TYR A 311 -4.09 -16.30 12.05
C TYR A 311 -3.78 -16.34 10.55
N TYR A 312 -2.67 -15.72 10.12
CA TYR A 312 -2.16 -15.85 8.75
C TYR A 312 -1.88 -17.31 8.38
N GLN A 313 -1.24 -18.09 9.27
CA GLN A 313 -0.97 -19.51 9.03
C GLN A 313 -2.25 -20.32 8.85
N SER A 314 -3.27 -20.08 9.68
CA SER A 314 -4.58 -20.73 9.55
C SER A 314 -5.27 -20.41 8.22
N LEU A 315 -5.31 -19.13 7.83
CA LEU A 315 -5.89 -18.73 6.54
C LEU A 315 -5.10 -19.24 5.35
N LYS A 316 -3.77 -19.30 5.46
CA LYS A 316 -2.90 -19.87 4.45
C LYS A 316 -3.12 -21.38 4.30
N TYR A 317 -3.31 -22.08 5.41
CA TYR A 317 -3.67 -23.51 5.37
C TYR A 317 -4.99 -23.72 4.63
N ILE A 318 -6.03 -22.93 4.95
CA ILE A 318 -7.31 -22.96 4.24
C ILE A 318 -7.11 -22.67 2.75
N LEU A 319 -6.24 -21.71 2.40
CA LEU A 319 -5.96 -21.37 1.00
C LEU A 319 -5.31 -22.53 0.25
N ASP A 320 -4.32 -23.18 0.87
CA ASP A 320 -3.46 -24.18 0.22
C ASP A 320 -4.06 -25.59 0.23
N ASN A 321 -5.10 -25.86 1.05
CA ASN A 321 -5.72 -27.18 1.22
C ASN A 321 -7.25 -27.14 1.02
N ASP A 322 -7.89 -28.31 0.94
CA ASP A 322 -9.36 -28.41 0.94
C ASP A 322 -9.90 -28.24 2.37
N PRO A 323 -10.70 -27.20 2.65
CA PRO A 323 -11.21 -26.95 4.00
C PRO A 323 -12.47 -27.75 4.34
N ALA A 324 -12.99 -28.61 3.46
CA ALA A 324 -14.25 -29.33 3.68
C ALA A 324 -14.25 -30.17 4.98
N GLU A 325 -13.10 -30.71 5.39
CA GLU A 325 -12.96 -31.49 6.62
C GLU A 325 -12.87 -30.63 7.90
N LEU A 326 -12.68 -29.31 7.78
CA LEU A 326 -12.55 -28.40 8.91
C LEU A 326 -13.90 -28.00 9.52
N ASP A 327 -15.01 -28.34 8.88
CA ASP A 327 -16.39 -27.99 9.27
C ASP A 327 -16.56 -26.50 9.62
N LEU A 328 -15.94 -25.64 8.82
CA LEU A 328 -16.03 -24.18 8.96
C LEU A 328 -17.23 -23.64 8.19
N TYR A 329 -17.75 -22.51 8.65
CA TYR A 329 -18.85 -21.77 8.03
C TYR A 329 -18.43 -20.31 7.83
N PHE A 330 -19.23 -19.50 7.14
CA PHE A 330 -18.96 -18.06 6.93
C PHE A 330 -19.24 -17.22 8.19
N VAL A 331 -18.67 -17.64 9.32
CA VAL A 331 -18.78 -17.03 10.64
C VAL A 331 -17.38 -16.96 11.26
N VAL A 332 -17.13 -15.90 12.02
CA VAL A 332 -15.94 -15.78 12.86
C VAL A 332 -16.35 -15.56 14.30
N SER A 333 -15.65 -16.25 15.22
CA SER A 333 -15.85 -16.10 16.65
C SER A 333 -14.76 -15.21 17.22
N GLU A 334 -15.13 -14.23 18.05
CA GLU A 334 -14.22 -13.32 18.74
C GLU A 334 -14.56 -13.30 20.23
N GLU A 335 -13.54 -13.42 21.08
CA GLU A 335 -13.69 -13.25 22.52
C GLU A 335 -13.64 -11.76 22.87
N VAL A 336 -14.74 -11.21 23.37
CA VAL A 336 -14.86 -9.81 23.77
C VAL A 336 -15.17 -9.76 25.26
N LEU A 337 -14.20 -9.32 26.07
CA LEU A 337 -14.33 -9.20 27.53
C LEU A 337 -14.75 -10.52 28.23
N GLY A 338 -14.30 -11.67 27.70
CA GLY A 338 -14.62 -13.01 28.21
C GLY A 338 -15.88 -13.64 27.61
N ASP A 339 -16.64 -12.90 26.80
CA ASP A 339 -17.80 -13.43 26.08
C ASP A 339 -17.42 -13.80 24.64
N LEU A 340 -17.70 -15.04 24.25
CA LEU A 340 -17.56 -15.47 22.85
C LEU A 340 -18.71 -14.88 22.02
N ARG A 341 -18.37 -14.06 21.02
CA ARG A 341 -19.33 -13.48 20.08
C ARG A 341 -19.07 -14.00 18.68
N GLU A 342 -20.13 -14.37 17.99
CA GLU A 342 -20.08 -14.80 16.59
C GLU A 342 -20.49 -13.67 15.67
N HIS A 343 -19.80 -13.56 14.54
CA HIS A 343 -20.09 -12.58 13.50
C HIS A 343 -20.18 -13.27 12.14
N GLU A 344 -21.35 -13.18 11.51
CA GLU A 344 -21.55 -13.65 10.14
C GLU A 344 -20.80 -12.77 9.13
N LEU A 345 -19.95 -13.38 8.32
CA LEU A 345 -19.14 -12.69 7.31
C LEU A 345 -19.96 -12.20 6.10
N LYS A 346 -21.08 -12.88 5.83
CA LYS A 346 -22.04 -12.57 4.78
C LYS A 346 -23.44 -12.97 5.24
N THR A 347 -24.46 -12.54 4.50
CA THR A 347 -25.86 -12.89 4.79
C THR A 347 -26.03 -14.40 4.86
N ASP A 348 -26.63 -14.87 5.97
CA ASP A 348 -26.86 -16.29 6.25
C ASP A 348 -25.57 -17.11 6.38
N GLY A 349 -24.49 -16.45 6.81
CA GLY A 349 -23.13 -17.04 6.84
C GLY A 349 -23.02 -18.27 7.73
N GLN A 350 -23.82 -18.34 8.80
CA GLN A 350 -23.89 -19.49 9.71
C GLN A 350 -24.38 -20.79 9.03
N ASN A 351 -25.12 -20.68 7.94
CA ASN A 351 -25.67 -21.83 7.20
C ASN A 351 -24.89 -22.13 5.92
N ILE A 352 -23.84 -21.36 5.62
CA ILE A 352 -23.01 -21.54 4.42
C ILE A 352 -21.70 -22.21 4.84
N GLN A 353 -21.58 -23.51 4.53
CA GLN A 353 -20.36 -24.26 4.79
C GLN A 353 -19.21 -23.81 3.88
N LEU A 354 -18.00 -23.78 4.44
CA LEU A 354 -16.77 -23.50 3.73
C LEU A 354 -16.38 -24.72 2.88
N THR A 355 -16.18 -24.49 1.59
CA THR A 355 -15.79 -25.51 0.61
C THR A 355 -14.62 -25.02 -0.23
N GLU A 356 -13.97 -25.93 -0.95
CA GLU A 356 -12.89 -25.60 -1.88
C GLU A 356 -13.26 -24.51 -2.91
N GLN A 357 -14.52 -24.44 -3.33
CA GLN A 357 -14.98 -23.47 -4.33
C GLN A 357 -15.19 -22.06 -3.75
N ASN A 358 -15.50 -21.94 -2.46
CA ASN A 358 -15.84 -20.65 -1.83
C ASN A 358 -14.77 -20.14 -0.85
N LYS A 359 -13.70 -20.90 -0.61
CA LYS A 359 -12.63 -20.53 0.33
C LYS A 359 -11.96 -19.19 0.07
N GLN A 360 -11.84 -18.79 -1.20
CA GLN A 360 -11.25 -17.50 -1.56
C GLN A 360 -12.12 -16.33 -1.06
N GLU A 361 -13.44 -16.44 -1.22
CA GLU A 361 -14.40 -15.45 -0.71
C GLU A 361 -14.35 -15.38 0.82
N TYR A 362 -14.29 -16.54 1.49
CA TYR A 362 -14.18 -16.62 2.94
C TYR A 362 -12.95 -15.85 3.45
N ILE A 363 -11.77 -16.12 2.89
CA ILE A 363 -10.52 -15.46 3.28
C ILE A 363 -10.62 -13.94 3.07
N GLU A 364 -11.16 -13.49 1.94
CA GLU A 364 -11.35 -12.06 1.65
C GLU A 364 -12.28 -11.38 2.66
N LEU A 365 -13.39 -12.02 3.01
CA LEU A 365 -14.33 -11.51 4.00
C LEU A 365 -13.74 -11.48 5.41
N VAL A 366 -12.98 -12.50 5.80
CA VAL A 366 -12.26 -12.54 7.07
C VAL A 366 -11.26 -11.37 7.16
N ILE A 367 -10.44 -11.15 6.12
CA ILE A 367 -9.49 -10.03 6.07
C ILE A 367 -10.22 -8.69 6.18
N LYS A 368 -11.30 -8.53 5.41
CA LYS A 368 -12.12 -7.31 5.43
C LYS A 368 -12.74 -7.06 6.81
N TYR A 369 -13.22 -8.10 7.47
CA TYR A 369 -13.76 -7.99 8.83
C TYR A 369 -12.68 -7.61 9.84
N ARG A 370 -11.57 -8.37 9.88
CA ARG A 370 -10.49 -8.20 10.85
C ARG A 370 -9.88 -6.80 10.80
N PHE A 371 -9.56 -6.31 9.60
CA PHE A 371 -8.80 -5.07 9.45
C PHE A 371 -9.63 -3.83 9.11
N ILE A 372 -10.83 -3.98 8.54
CA ILE A 372 -11.60 -2.83 8.04
C ILE A 372 -12.87 -2.64 8.87
N GLN A 373 -13.77 -3.62 8.87
CA GLN A 373 -15.13 -3.42 9.39
C GLN A 373 -15.14 -3.06 10.88
N ARG A 374 -14.32 -3.74 11.69
CA ARG A 374 -14.29 -3.53 13.15
C ARG A 374 -13.75 -2.16 13.60
N ILE A 375 -13.03 -1.46 12.72
CA ILE A 375 -12.39 -0.18 13.03
C ILE A 375 -12.77 0.94 12.06
N VAL A 376 -13.77 0.72 11.20
CA VAL A 376 -14.11 1.64 10.10
C VAL A 376 -14.49 3.03 10.62
N THR A 377 -15.21 3.11 11.73
CA THR A 377 -15.65 4.38 12.33
C THR A 377 -14.46 5.18 12.85
N GLN A 378 -13.54 4.52 13.55
CA GLN A 378 -12.31 5.08 14.08
C GLN A 378 -11.38 5.55 12.94
N MET A 379 -11.16 4.69 11.95
CA MET A 379 -10.32 5.00 10.78
C MET A 379 -10.90 6.15 9.96
N ASN A 380 -12.23 6.21 9.79
CA ASN A 380 -12.88 7.35 9.13
C ASN A 380 -12.68 8.65 9.91
N ALA A 381 -12.71 8.63 11.23
CA ALA A 381 -12.42 9.79 12.05
C ALA A 381 -10.97 10.27 11.87
N ILE A 382 -9.99 9.34 11.85
CA ILE A 382 -8.59 9.67 11.53
C ILE A 382 -8.49 10.30 10.14
N LYS A 383 -9.12 9.70 9.12
CA LYS A 383 -9.12 10.23 7.74
C LYS A 383 -9.71 11.63 7.67
N GLN A 384 -10.83 11.89 8.35
CA GLN A 384 -11.45 13.22 8.42
C GLN A 384 -10.52 14.23 9.08
N GLY A 385 -9.92 13.89 10.22
CA GLY A 385 -8.95 14.75 10.90
C GLY A 385 -7.72 15.05 10.04
N PHE A 386 -7.24 14.05 9.32
CA PHE A 386 -6.14 14.21 8.36
C PHE A 386 -6.52 15.16 7.22
N GLN A 387 -7.71 14.95 6.64
CA GLN A 387 -8.26 15.77 5.55
C GLN A 387 -8.49 17.23 5.92
N ASP A 388 -8.75 17.54 7.20
CA ASP A 388 -8.82 18.91 7.69
C ASP A 388 -7.50 19.67 7.39
N ILE A 389 -6.35 18.97 7.42
CA ILE A 389 -5.02 19.56 7.18
C ILE A 389 -4.52 19.32 5.75
N LEU A 390 -4.54 18.07 5.31
CA LEU A 390 -3.97 17.63 4.04
C LEU A 390 -4.98 16.78 3.26
N PRO A 391 -5.24 17.07 1.97
CA PRO A 391 -6.04 16.16 1.14
C PRO A 391 -5.40 14.76 1.10
N LEU A 392 -6.19 13.69 1.25
CA LEU A 392 -5.65 12.31 1.17
C LEU A 392 -4.93 12.04 -0.16
N ASP A 393 -5.37 12.67 -1.25
CA ASP A 393 -4.73 12.53 -2.56
C ASP A 393 -3.29 13.04 -2.58
N SER A 394 -2.92 13.97 -1.68
CA SER A 394 -1.56 14.52 -1.61
C SER A 394 -0.51 13.47 -1.22
N ILE A 395 -0.91 12.42 -0.48
CA ILE A 395 -0.02 11.35 -0.06
C ILE A 395 -0.10 10.10 -0.95
N LYS A 396 -1.02 10.05 -1.91
CA LYS A 396 -1.18 8.90 -2.83
C LYS A 396 0.01 8.66 -3.76
N MET A 397 0.91 9.63 -3.88
CA MET A 397 2.17 9.46 -4.60
C MET A 397 3.19 8.56 -3.87
N PHE A 398 2.95 8.30 -2.58
CA PHE A 398 3.76 7.43 -1.73
C PHE A 398 3.16 6.04 -1.61
N ASP A 399 4.00 5.03 -1.45
CA ASP A 399 3.57 3.71 -0.97
C ASP A 399 3.44 3.66 0.56
N GLU A 400 2.93 2.55 1.09
CA GLU A 400 2.66 2.37 2.51
C GLU A 400 3.93 2.49 3.39
N LYS A 401 5.10 2.07 2.88
CA LYS A 401 6.38 2.19 3.59
C LYS A 401 6.90 3.63 3.53
N GLU A 402 6.69 4.29 2.40
CA GLU A 402 7.04 5.70 2.24
C GLU A 402 6.15 6.63 3.07
N VAL A 403 4.87 6.28 3.30
CA VAL A 403 3.98 7.02 4.21
C VAL A 403 4.39 6.81 5.66
N GLU A 404 4.75 5.58 6.06
CA GLU A 404 5.37 5.31 7.36
C GLU A 404 6.60 6.20 7.56
N LEU A 405 7.49 6.22 6.57
CA LEU A 405 8.68 7.05 6.57
C LEU A 405 8.37 8.56 6.67
N LEU A 406 7.30 9.01 6.01
CA LEU A 406 6.86 10.41 6.03
C LEU A 406 6.34 10.83 7.42
N ILE A 407 5.77 9.90 8.19
CA ILE A 407 5.21 10.15 9.52
C ILE A 407 6.29 10.02 10.59
N SER A 408 7.10 8.97 10.53
CA SER A 408 7.97 8.56 11.64
C SER A 408 9.44 8.83 11.38
N GLY A 409 9.83 9.02 10.11
CA GLY A 409 11.21 9.26 9.70
C GLY A 409 12.07 8.00 9.71
N LEU A 410 13.35 8.16 9.37
CA LEU A 410 14.35 7.09 9.54
C LEU A 410 14.91 7.18 10.96
N GLY A 411 14.96 6.05 11.65
CA GLY A 411 15.94 5.86 12.71
C GLY A 411 17.35 5.84 12.12
N GLU A 412 18.35 6.23 12.90
CA GLU A 412 19.74 5.96 12.53
C GLU A 412 20.00 4.47 12.65
N ILE A 413 20.32 3.81 11.53
CA ILE A 413 20.71 2.40 11.54
C ILE A 413 22.21 2.33 11.83
N ASN A 414 22.55 1.86 13.02
CA ASN A 414 23.93 1.53 13.34
C ASN A 414 24.31 0.19 12.70
N VAL A 415 24.97 0.25 11.55
CA VAL A 415 25.37 -0.94 10.78
C VAL A 415 26.31 -1.86 11.59
N ASN A 416 27.15 -1.31 12.46
CA ASN A 416 28.04 -2.11 13.30
C ASN A 416 27.26 -2.88 14.36
N ASP A 417 26.29 -2.23 14.99
CA ASP A 417 25.38 -2.85 15.95
C ASP A 417 24.58 -3.98 15.27
N TRP A 418 23.98 -3.67 14.11
CA TRP A 418 23.24 -4.64 13.31
C TRP A 418 24.12 -5.85 12.93
N ARG A 419 25.35 -5.62 12.51
CA ARG A 419 26.31 -6.69 12.17
C ARG A 419 26.69 -7.54 13.37
N THR A 420 26.83 -6.93 14.55
CA THR A 420 27.23 -7.61 15.79
C THR A 420 26.16 -8.59 16.28
N TYR A 421 24.89 -8.20 16.15
CA TYR A 421 23.76 -9.00 16.62
C TYR A 421 23.08 -9.85 15.53
N ALA A 422 23.62 -9.86 14.31
CA ALA A 422 23.10 -10.69 13.22
C ALA A 422 23.37 -12.18 13.45
N ILE A 423 22.31 -13.00 13.42
CA ILE A 423 22.39 -14.45 13.54
C ILE A 423 22.23 -15.09 12.16
N TYR A 424 23.17 -15.95 11.78
CA TYR A 424 23.17 -16.65 10.51
C TYR A 424 22.62 -18.08 10.68
N LYS A 425 21.74 -18.51 9.77
CA LYS A 425 21.11 -19.84 9.76
C LYS A 425 21.41 -20.57 8.45
N GLY A 426 21.21 -21.89 8.41
CA GLY A 426 21.38 -22.68 7.20
C GLY A 426 22.84 -22.87 6.77
N GLY A 427 23.78 -22.91 7.73
CA GLY A 427 25.20 -23.13 7.48
C GLY A 427 26.00 -21.89 7.07
N TYR A 428 25.37 -20.71 7.03
CA TYR A 428 26.08 -19.44 6.84
C TYR A 428 26.80 -19.01 8.12
N THR A 429 27.99 -18.45 7.95
CA THR A 429 28.82 -17.83 8.98
C THR A 429 29.30 -16.45 8.49
N PRO A 430 29.77 -15.56 9.38
CA PRO A 430 30.31 -14.24 9.00
C PRO A 430 31.42 -14.29 7.95
N GLU A 431 32.13 -15.41 7.86
CA GLU A 431 33.26 -15.62 6.96
C GLU A 431 32.83 -15.94 5.52
N ASN A 432 31.59 -16.37 5.29
CA ASN A 432 31.12 -16.68 3.94
C ASN A 432 31.14 -15.41 3.06
N ALA A 433 31.62 -15.56 1.82
CA ALA A 433 31.72 -14.46 0.87
C ALA A 433 30.39 -13.70 0.67
N VAL A 434 29.26 -14.43 0.63
CA VAL A 434 27.92 -13.84 0.50
C VAL A 434 27.58 -12.94 1.69
N ILE A 435 27.97 -13.32 2.91
CA ILE A 435 27.74 -12.50 4.11
C ILE A 435 28.66 -11.27 4.11
N GLN A 436 29.92 -11.44 3.70
CA GLN A 436 30.83 -10.31 3.54
C GLN A 436 30.34 -9.32 2.48
N TRP A 437 29.76 -9.80 1.38
CA TRP A 437 29.15 -8.97 0.34
C TRP A 437 27.87 -8.28 0.80
N PHE A 438 27.06 -8.91 1.65
CA PHE A 438 25.85 -8.28 2.19
C PHE A 438 26.16 -7.04 3.05
N TRP A 439 27.23 -7.10 3.86
CA TRP A 439 27.63 -6.00 4.74
C TRP A 439 28.49 -4.92 4.06
N LYS A 440 28.98 -5.19 2.85
CA LYS A 440 29.78 -4.25 2.06
C LYS A 440 28.87 -3.42 1.17
#